data_AF-A0A1I5JDC2-F1
#
_entry.id   AF-A0A1I5JDC2-F1
#
_cell.length_a   1.000
_cell.length_b   1.000
_cell.length_c   1.000
_cell.angle_alpha   90.00
_cell.angle_beta   90.00
_cell.angle_gamma   90.00
#
_symmetry.space_group_name_H-M   'P 1'
#
loop_
_entity.id
_entity.type
_entity.pdbx_description
1 polymer ?
#
loop_
_entity_poly.entity_id
_entity_poly.type
_entity_poly.pdbx_seq_one_letter_code
_entity_poly.pdbx_strand_id
1 'polypeptide(L)'
;MRWATRAGIHVDRAACAWLIRRFVDPGADFVFVSDPADVPADATPFDMRGAALGHVGGDCSFEAVLRVHGLDDPVLWRMGEIVHEADLDDGRFDAPEAPGLDVLLRGLSMTGDDERTLAVSGPLFDGLYEFTRRRLLLGREPA
;
A
#
# COMPACT_ATOMS: atom_id res chain seq x y z
N MET A 1 -4.47 -16.71 0.72
CA MET A 1 -5.93 -16.44 0.73
C MET A 1 -6.25 -15.53 -0.45
N ARG A 2 -7.53 -15.36 -0.82
CA ARG A 2 -7.90 -14.34 -1.81
C ARG A 2 -8.12 -12.99 -1.14
N TRP A 3 -7.65 -11.94 -1.78
CA TRP A 3 -7.75 -10.56 -1.31
C TRP A 3 -8.33 -9.72 -2.44
N ALA A 4 -9.32 -8.89 -2.15
CA ALA A 4 -10.04 -8.14 -3.16
C ALA A 4 -9.89 -6.63 -2.95
N THR A 5 -9.70 -5.90 -4.05
CA THR A 5 -9.76 -4.44 -4.06
C THR A 5 -10.35 -3.94 -5.38
N ARG A 6 -10.55 -2.62 -5.51
CA ARG A 6 -11.05 -2.02 -6.75
C ARG A 6 -10.00 -2.03 -7.84
N ALA A 7 -10.43 -2.33 -9.06
CA ALA A 7 -9.61 -2.22 -10.26
C ALA A 7 -9.12 -0.77 -10.49
N GLY A 8 -8.04 -0.63 -11.26
CA GLY A 8 -7.36 0.64 -11.44
C GLY A 8 -6.61 1.03 -10.17
N ILE A 9 -5.64 0.20 -9.79
CA ILE A 9 -4.92 0.35 -8.53
C ILE A 9 -4.05 1.62 -8.53
N HIS A 10 -4.06 2.29 -7.38
CA HIS A 10 -3.23 3.46 -7.09
C HIS A 10 -2.30 3.16 -5.92
N VAL A 11 -1.61 4.18 -5.42
CA VAL A 11 -0.51 4.05 -4.46
C VAL A 11 -0.90 3.24 -3.21
N ASP A 12 -2.04 3.54 -2.56
CA ASP A 12 -2.43 2.83 -1.33
C ASP A 12 -2.78 1.35 -1.57
N ARG A 13 -3.49 1.02 -2.66
CA ARG A 13 -3.78 -0.39 -3.02
C ARG A 13 -2.52 -1.17 -3.35
N ALA A 14 -1.61 -0.57 -4.11
CA ALA A 14 -0.34 -1.21 -4.45
C ALA A 14 0.52 -1.44 -3.20
N ALA A 15 0.57 -0.45 -2.30
CA ALA A 15 1.29 -0.53 -1.03
C ALA A 15 0.67 -1.60 -0.11
N CYS A 16 -0.66 -1.62 0.03
CA CYS A 16 -1.39 -2.63 0.79
C CYS A 16 -1.13 -4.04 0.24
N ALA A 17 -1.21 -4.22 -1.08
CA ALA A 17 -0.95 -5.52 -1.71
C ALA A 17 0.49 -6.00 -1.44
N TRP A 18 1.49 -5.10 -1.47
CA TRP A 18 2.86 -5.41 -1.09
C TRP A 18 2.97 -5.79 0.40
N LEU A 19 2.38 -4.99 1.30
CA LEU A 19 2.39 -5.21 2.75
C LEU A 19 1.75 -6.54 3.12
N ILE A 20 0.56 -6.80 2.58
CA ILE A 20 -0.19 -8.03 2.77
C ILE A 20 0.66 -9.22 2.32
N ARG A 21 1.16 -9.20 1.08
CA ARG A 21 1.93 -10.33 0.54
C ARG A 21 3.22 -10.58 1.32
N ARG A 22 3.86 -9.55 1.86
CA ARG A 22 5.17 -9.70 2.51
C ARG A 22 5.08 -10.01 4.00
N PHE A 23 4.08 -9.49 4.71
CA PHE A 23 4.03 -9.53 6.18
C PHE A 23 2.77 -10.19 6.75
N VAL A 24 1.73 -10.41 5.95
CA VAL A 24 0.45 -10.97 6.43
C VAL A 24 0.16 -12.33 5.81
N ASP A 25 0.20 -12.42 4.48
CA ASP A 25 -0.17 -13.62 3.71
C ASP A 25 0.77 -13.80 2.50
N PRO A 26 1.87 -14.57 2.65
CA PRO A 26 2.80 -14.88 1.56
C PRO A 26 2.15 -15.58 0.36
N GLY A 27 0.99 -16.20 0.56
CA GLY A 27 0.19 -16.85 -0.49
C GLY A 27 -0.99 -15.99 -0.95
N ALA A 28 -0.93 -14.67 -0.76
CA ALA A 28 -1.98 -13.75 -1.17
C ALA A 28 -2.18 -13.78 -2.70
N ASP A 29 -3.40 -14.12 -3.11
CA ASP A 29 -3.90 -14.00 -4.47
C ASP A 29 -4.83 -12.78 -4.55
N PHE A 30 -4.58 -11.87 -5.48
CA PHE A 30 -5.28 -10.59 -5.56
C PHE A 30 -6.31 -10.60 -6.68
N VAL A 31 -7.52 -10.15 -6.36
CA VAL A 31 -8.64 -10.03 -7.30
C VAL A 31 -9.04 -8.56 -7.39
N PHE A 32 -9.15 -8.05 -8.61
CA PHE A 32 -9.53 -6.67 -8.89
C PHE A 32 -10.97 -6.63 -9.40
N VAL A 33 -11.83 -5.90 -8.71
CA VAL A 33 -13.26 -5.80 -9.05
C VAL A 33 -13.65 -4.38 -9.44
N SER A 34 -14.61 -4.24 -10.35
CA SER A 34 -15.15 -2.93 -10.72
C SER A 34 -16.29 -2.48 -9.79
N ASP A 35 -17.11 -3.42 -9.31
CA ASP A 35 -18.17 -3.18 -8.34
C ASP A 35 -17.86 -3.90 -7.01
N PRO A 36 -17.97 -3.24 -5.84
CA PRO A 36 -17.90 -3.91 -4.54
C PRO A 36 -18.85 -5.11 -4.36
N ALA A 37 -19.95 -5.17 -5.09
CA ALA A 37 -20.86 -6.32 -5.10
C ALA A 37 -20.24 -7.57 -5.76
N ASP A 38 -19.19 -7.41 -6.58
CA ASP A 38 -18.51 -8.50 -7.28
C ASP A 38 -17.38 -9.13 -6.45
N VAL A 39 -17.14 -8.65 -5.22
CA VAL A 39 -16.12 -9.22 -4.33
C VAL A 39 -16.49 -10.69 -4.02
N PRO A 40 -15.59 -11.66 -4.33
CA PRO A 40 -15.85 -13.06 -4.01
C PRO A 40 -16.08 -13.28 -2.52
N ALA A 41 -17.01 -14.18 -2.16
CA ALA A 41 -17.38 -14.43 -0.77
C ALA A 41 -16.23 -14.96 0.11
N ASP A 42 -15.20 -15.54 -0.52
CA ASP A 42 -13.99 -16.06 0.10
C ASP A 42 -12.77 -15.13 -0.09
N ALA A 43 -12.99 -13.88 -0.53
CA ALA A 43 -11.95 -12.87 -0.62
C ALA A 43 -12.08 -11.83 0.51
N THR A 44 -10.96 -11.44 1.10
CA THR A 44 -10.90 -10.37 2.10
C THR A 44 -10.78 -9.01 1.40
N PRO A 45 -11.76 -8.09 1.54
CA PRO A 45 -11.66 -6.78 0.90
C PRO A 45 -10.69 -5.84 1.64
N PHE A 46 -9.93 -5.05 0.89
CA PHE A 46 -9.05 -3.99 1.39
C PHE A 46 -9.07 -2.77 0.46
N ASP A 47 -8.85 -1.57 1.01
CA ASP A 47 -9.04 -0.28 0.31
C ASP A 47 -10.37 -0.20 -0.47
N MET A 48 -11.45 -0.57 0.21
CA MET A 48 -12.80 -0.46 -0.30
C MET A 48 -13.68 0.20 0.76
N ARG A 49 -14.66 0.98 0.31
CA ARG A 49 -15.61 1.64 1.21
C ARG A 49 -16.33 0.59 2.07
N GLY A 50 -16.24 0.74 3.39
CA GLY A 50 -16.88 -0.16 4.35
C GLY A 50 -16.10 -1.46 4.62
N ALA A 51 -14.95 -1.69 3.98
CA ALA A 51 -14.06 -2.77 4.34
C ALA A 51 -13.36 -2.47 5.68
N ALA A 52 -13.09 -3.52 6.45
CA ALA A 52 -12.33 -3.40 7.71
C ALA A 52 -10.88 -2.90 7.47
N LEU A 53 -10.33 -3.17 6.29
CA LEU A 53 -9.01 -2.75 5.84
C LEU A 53 -9.09 -1.62 4.80
N GLY A 54 -10.08 -0.73 4.95
CA GLY A 54 -10.15 0.53 4.19
C GLY A 54 -9.66 1.72 5.02
N HIS A 55 -9.98 2.93 4.57
CA HIS A 55 -9.70 4.15 5.32
C HIS A 55 -10.53 4.19 6.62
N VAL A 56 -9.86 4.42 7.76
CA VAL A 56 -10.51 4.45 9.08
C VAL A 56 -9.98 5.63 9.89
N GLY A 57 -10.88 6.51 10.33
CA GLY A 57 -10.51 7.58 11.28
C GLY A 57 -9.50 8.61 10.75
N GLY A 58 -9.40 8.76 9.43
CA GLY A 58 -8.42 9.62 8.77
C GLY A 58 -7.14 8.89 8.37
N ASP A 59 -6.94 7.64 8.76
CA ASP A 59 -5.81 6.82 8.31
C ASP A 59 -6.10 6.22 6.91
N CYS A 60 -5.07 6.04 6.09
CA CYS A 60 -5.16 5.31 4.82
C CYS A 60 -5.27 3.79 5.06
N SER A 61 -5.54 3.02 4.00
CA SER A 61 -5.72 1.58 4.12
C SER A 61 -4.43 0.87 4.55
N PHE A 62 -3.26 1.35 4.13
CA PHE A 62 -1.98 0.80 4.58
C PHE A 62 -1.83 0.86 6.10
N GLU A 63 -2.12 2.01 6.69
CA GLU A 63 -2.11 2.20 8.15
C GLU A 63 -3.15 1.32 8.84
N ALA A 64 -4.35 1.17 8.26
CA ALA A 64 -5.37 0.27 8.78
C ALA A 64 -4.88 -1.19 8.80
N VAL A 65 -4.20 -1.67 7.75
CA VAL A 65 -3.58 -3.01 7.70
C VAL A 65 -2.52 -3.17 8.79
N LEU A 66 -1.64 -2.17 9.00
CA LEU A 66 -0.65 -2.22 10.09
C LEU A 66 -1.33 -2.39 11.45
N ARG A 67 -2.37 -1.60 11.75
CA ARG A 67 -3.10 -1.66 13.03
C ARG A 67 -3.82 -2.99 13.22
N VAL A 68 -4.59 -3.43 12.23
CA VAL A 68 -5.42 -4.64 12.33
C VAL A 68 -4.57 -5.89 12.51
N HIS A 69 -3.40 -5.95 11.87
CA HIS A 69 -2.49 -7.09 11.96
C HIS A 69 -1.40 -6.95 13.04
N GLY A 70 -1.38 -5.85 13.81
CA GLY A 70 -0.39 -5.64 14.88
C GLY A 70 1.05 -5.57 14.38
N LEU A 71 1.26 -4.91 13.23
CA LEU A 71 2.58 -4.76 12.63
C LEU A 71 3.27 -3.50 13.21
N ASP A 72 4.11 -3.71 14.21
CA ASP A 72 4.75 -2.62 14.99
C ASP A 72 6.15 -2.22 14.48
N ASP A 73 6.56 -2.68 13.29
CA ASP A 73 7.86 -2.31 12.72
C ASP A 73 7.91 -0.81 12.40
N PRO A 74 8.82 -0.02 13.01
CA PRO A 74 8.91 1.43 12.77
C PRO A 74 9.23 1.78 11.30
N VAL A 75 9.87 0.88 10.55
CA VAL A 75 10.10 1.06 9.12
C VAL A 75 8.78 1.05 8.37
N LEU A 76 7.90 0.10 8.69
CA LEU A 76 6.58 -0.01 8.08
C LEU A 76 5.70 1.19 8.43
N TRP A 77 5.75 1.66 9.67
CA TRP A 77 5.03 2.87 10.07
C TRP A 77 5.51 4.11 9.31
N ARG A 78 6.83 4.27 9.10
CA ARG A 78 7.34 5.36 8.27
C ARG A 78 6.95 5.20 6.80
N MET A 79 6.85 3.98 6.27
CA MET A 79 6.28 3.77 4.94
C MET A 79 4.80 4.15 4.91
N GLY A 80 4.05 3.87 5.97
CA GLY A 80 2.65 4.29 6.13
C GLY A 80 2.49 5.80 6.02
N GLU A 81 3.36 6.59 6.65
CA GLU A 81 3.36 8.06 6.51
C GLU A 81 3.59 8.51 5.05
N ILE A 82 4.50 7.86 4.33
CA ILE A 82 4.77 8.18 2.92
C ILE A 82 3.57 7.82 2.03
N VAL A 83 2.95 6.66 2.26
CA VAL A 83 1.76 6.21 1.52
C VAL A 83 0.56 7.10 1.83
N HIS A 84 0.40 7.52 3.08
CA HIS A 84 -0.64 8.44 3.52
C HIS A 84 -0.60 9.75 2.74
N GLU A 85 0.56 10.41 2.69
CA GLU A 85 0.69 11.66 1.93
C GLU A 85 0.55 11.45 0.42
N ALA A 86 0.94 10.28 -0.10
CA ALA A 86 0.79 9.99 -1.52
C ALA A 86 -0.68 9.76 -1.92
N ASP A 87 -1.50 9.27 -0.99
CA ASP A 87 -2.90 8.92 -1.26
C ASP A 87 -3.90 10.01 -0.85
N LEU A 88 -3.71 10.62 0.33
CA LEU A 88 -4.61 11.61 0.91
C LEU A 88 -4.16 13.06 0.67
N ASP A 89 -2.84 13.32 0.59
CA ASP A 89 -2.24 14.64 0.35
C ASP A 89 -2.83 15.75 1.26
N ASP A 90 -3.01 15.45 2.55
CA ASP A 90 -3.60 16.36 3.53
C ASP A 90 -2.56 17.12 4.39
N GLY A 91 -1.27 16.82 4.19
CA GLY A 91 -0.15 17.48 4.86
C GLY A 91 0.05 17.07 6.31
N ARG A 92 -0.47 15.91 6.72
CA ARG A 92 -0.34 15.37 8.08
C ARG A 92 1.10 14.98 8.42
N PHE A 93 1.86 14.46 7.46
CA PHE A 93 3.21 13.97 7.63
C PHE A 93 4.22 14.69 6.72
N ASP A 94 5.44 14.86 7.22
CA ASP A 94 6.57 15.32 6.41
C ASP A 94 7.15 14.14 5.61
N ALA A 95 6.62 13.93 4.41
CA ALA A 95 6.99 12.85 3.49
C ALA A 95 7.34 13.39 2.09
N PRO A 96 8.53 13.98 1.90
CA PRO A 96 8.96 14.52 0.60
C PRO A 96 9.04 13.47 -0.51
N GLU A 97 9.09 12.18 -0.17
CA GLU A 97 9.09 11.06 -1.12
C GLU A 97 7.71 10.81 -1.76
N ALA A 98 6.63 11.25 -1.10
CA ALA A 98 5.26 10.91 -1.45
C ALA A 98 4.81 11.38 -2.85
N PRO A 99 5.07 12.64 -3.28
CA PRO A 99 4.65 13.09 -4.62
C PRO A 99 5.31 12.30 -5.75
N GLY A 100 6.58 11.93 -5.58
CA GLY A 100 7.29 11.10 -6.55
C GLY A 100 6.73 9.68 -6.61
N LEU A 101 6.39 9.11 -5.46
CA LEU A 101 5.76 7.80 -5.38
C LEU A 101 4.37 7.79 -6.05
N ASP A 102 3.51 8.76 -5.76
CA ASP A 102 2.18 8.87 -6.40
C ASP A 102 2.30 8.96 -7.93
N VAL A 103 3.13 9.89 -8.43
CA VAL A 103 3.31 10.09 -9.89
C VAL A 103 3.75 8.80 -10.59
N LEU A 104 4.71 8.07 -10.02
CA LEU A 104 5.20 6.82 -10.60
C LEU A 104 4.12 5.72 -10.60
N LEU A 105 3.44 5.52 -9.46
CA LEU A 105 2.43 4.46 -9.31
C LEU A 105 1.19 4.73 -10.16
N ARG A 106 0.75 6.00 -10.21
CA ARG A 106 -0.33 6.45 -11.11
C ARG A 106 0.05 6.31 -12.58
N GLY A 107 1.31 6.58 -12.93
CA GLY A 107 1.82 6.33 -14.28
C GLY A 107 1.82 4.85 -14.67
N LEU A 108 2.15 3.96 -13.73
CA LEU A 108 2.06 2.51 -13.95
C LEU A 108 0.62 2.07 -14.23
N SER A 109 -0.36 2.56 -13.46
CA SER A 109 -1.78 2.23 -13.68
C SER A 109 -2.34 2.77 -15.01
N MET A 110 -1.68 3.77 -15.62
CA MET A 110 -2.04 4.31 -16.94
C MET A 110 -1.43 3.52 -18.10
N THR A 111 -0.41 2.70 -17.84
CA THR A 111 0.39 2.04 -18.89
C THR A 111 0.34 0.51 -18.81
N GLY A 112 -0.27 -0.05 -17.77
CA GLY A 112 -0.48 -1.48 -17.59
C GLY A 112 -1.81 -1.79 -16.91
N ASP A 113 -2.10 -3.07 -16.75
CA ASP A 113 -3.20 -3.56 -15.92
C ASP A 113 -2.79 -3.63 -14.43
N ASP A 114 -3.73 -4.03 -13.58
CA ASP A 114 -3.54 -4.07 -12.13
C ASP A 114 -2.47 -5.11 -11.73
N GLU A 115 -2.45 -6.27 -12.40
CA GLU A 115 -1.45 -7.31 -12.21
C GLU A 115 -0.05 -6.81 -12.55
N ARG A 116 0.12 -6.13 -13.70
CA ARG A 116 1.40 -5.54 -14.10
C ARG A 116 1.82 -4.44 -13.12
N THR A 117 0.88 -3.62 -12.68
CA THR A 117 1.16 -2.54 -11.73
C THR A 117 1.65 -3.11 -10.40
N LEU A 118 1.04 -4.18 -9.88
CA LEU A 118 1.55 -4.89 -8.69
C LEU A 118 2.92 -5.52 -8.92
N ALA A 119 3.14 -6.15 -10.08
CA ALA A 119 4.41 -6.80 -10.38
C ALA A 119 5.58 -5.81 -10.44
N VAL A 120 5.35 -4.58 -10.93
CA VAL A 120 6.39 -3.54 -11.01
C VAL A 120 6.53 -2.80 -9.68
N SER A 121 5.44 -2.49 -8.99
CA SER A 121 5.47 -1.73 -7.73
C SER A 121 6.05 -2.53 -6.56
N GLY A 122 5.90 -3.86 -6.55
CA GLY A 122 6.46 -4.71 -5.48
C GLY A 122 7.96 -4.46 -5.21
N PRO A 123 8.83 -4.59 -6.23
CA PRO A 123 10.26 -4.26 -6.08
C PRO A 123 10.54 -2.79 -5.70
N LEU A 124 9.67 -1.84 -6.09
CA LEU A 124 9.82 -0.44 -5.67
C LEU A 124 9.56 -0.29 -4.17
N PHE A 125 8.52 -0.93 -3.63
CA PHE A 125 8.27 -0.95 -2.20
C PHE A 125 9.34 -1.72 -1.42
N ASP A 126 9.92 -2.79 -1.98
CA ASP A 126 11.09 -3.45 -1.39
C ASP A 126 12.28 -2.49 -1.26
N GLY A 127 12.53 -1.70 -2.31
CA GLY A 127 13.57 -0.67 -2.31
C GLY A 127 13.29 0.45 -1.30
N LEU A 128 12.05 0.95 -1.27
CA LEU A 128 11.62 1.98 -0.32
C LEU A 128 11.72 1.51 1.13
N TYR A 129 11.34 0.25 1.40
CA TYR A 129 11.48 -0.37 2.71
C TYR A 129 12.95 -0.42 3.15
N GLU A 130 13.85 -0.94 2.31
CA GLU A 130 15.27 -1.05 2.66
C GLU A 130 15.95 0.34 2.76
N PHE A 131 15.59 1.29 1.91
CA PHE A 131 16.03 2.68 2.02
C PHE A 131 15.61 3.29 3.37
N THR A 132 14.33 3.18 3.71
CA THR A 132 13.77 3.68 4.98
C THR A 132 14.43 3.01 6.17
N ARG A 133 14.62 1.69 6.11
CA ARG A 133 15.30 0.91 7.14
C ARG A 133 16.74 1.36 7.34
N ARG A 134 17.51 1.54 6.27
CA ARG A 134 18.89 2.04 6.36
C ARG A 134 18.95 3.47 6.90
N ARG A 135 18.03 4.33 6.47
CA ARG A 135 17.95 5.71 6.97
C ARG A 135 17.75 5.74 8.49
N LEU A 136 16.83 4.92 9.00
CA LEU A 136 16.56 4.79 10.43
C LEU A 136 17.76 4.23 11.20
N LEU A 137 18.41 3.18 10.68
CA LEU A 137 19.58 2.57 11.31
C LEU A 137 20.81 3.48 11.33
N LEU A 138 21.01 4.29 10.28
CA LEU A 138 22.16 5.18 10.14
C LEU A 138 21.94 6.56 10.78
N GLY A 139 20.69 6.96 11.01
CA GLY A 139 20.35 8.32 11.44
C GLY A 139 20.64 9.39 10.38
N ARG A 140 20.80 9.01 9.10
CA ARG A 140 21.08 9.87 7.94
C ARG A 140 20.64 9.20 6.65
N GLU A 141 20.58 9.95 5.55
CA GLU A 141 20.26 9.37 4.24
C GLU A 141 21.28 8.29 3.81
N PRO A 142 20.78 7.13 3.35
CA PRO A 142 21.58 6.12 2.65
C PRO A 142 22.17 6.69 1.35
N ALA A 143 23.37 6.24 0.99
CA ALA A 143 24.04 6.59 -0.27
C ALA A 143 23.51 5.78 -1.46
#